data_AF-A0A8T9AIP6-F1
#
_entry.id   AF-A0A8T9AIP6-F1
#
_cell.length_a   1.000
_cell.length_b   1.000
_cell.length_c   1.000
_cell.angle_alpha   90.00
_cell.angle_beta   90.00
_cell.angle_gamma   90.00
#
_symmetry.space_group_name_H-M   'P 1'
#
loop_
_entity.id
_entity.type
_entity.pdbx_description
1 polymer ?
#
loop_
_entity_poly.entity_id
_entity_poly.type
_entity_poly.pdbx_seq_one_letter_code
_entity_poly.pdbx_strand_id
1 'polypeptide(L)'
;ARWDAVNNDILRKRAAAVQQPFPALGELQAIVGQEIEFQSRLWQSDFEGAVEAAEGVLGGLTDPDLRGYRALWHYLAGSAAWYGGRAGIASLDVKARGHFNHAKRAATDLPWLVKLARYHADMEAPLGRSPRLLRQIERVEGVLERLGTVTDREFNKREREILEGLASKNGFEQAQVRLGEILGFHAGKREVDASPDPWWAADDLCFVFEDHAGATNDVLDATKARQAFSHPNWIRDHVALPDNAIILPVLVTPVTKAKSGAVPHLHTVSLWEIDEFREWAGQALRTLRQLRRTFSQAGDLVWRAEAAERFEQDGMGADQIYKWLKGRIASGILQSIP
;
A
#
# COMPACT_ATOMS: atom_id res chain seq x y z
N ALA A 1 25.14 -55.68 4.31
CA ALA A 1 24.78 -56.47 3.11
C ALA A 1 24.20 -55.61 1.98
N ARG A 2 23.00 -55.02 2.12
CA ARG A 2 22.36 -54.23 1.03
C ARG A 2 23.02 -52.86 0.78
N TRP A 3 23.48 -52.19 1.84
CA TRP A 3 24.19 -50.91 1.75
C TRP A 3 25.60 -51.05 1.18
N ASP A 4 26.33 -52.09 1.57
CA ASP A 4 27.68 -52.34 1.07
C ASP A 4 27.67 -52.62 -0.44
N ALA A 5 26.64 -53.31 -0.93
CA ALA A 5 26.45 -53.55 -2.35
C ALA A 5 26.19 -52.26 -3.14
N VAL A 6 25.33 -51.37 -2.62
CA VAL A 6 25.03 -50.06 -3.25
C VAL A 6 26.26 -49.15 -3.21
N ASN A 7 26.99 -49.11 -2.09
CA ASN A 7 28.21 -48.31 -1.97
C ASN A 7 29.31 -48.79 -2.92
N ASN A 8 29.50 -50.11 -3.04
CA ASN A 8 30.42 -50.69 -4.01
C ASN A 8 30.02 -50.43 -5.47
N ASP A 9 28.71 -50.34 -5.77
CA ASP A 9 28.21 -49.96 -7.08
C ASP A 9 28.47 -48.48 -7.40
N ILE A 10 28.26 -47.58 -6.43
CA ILE A 10 28.59 -46.15 -6.55
C ILE A 10 30.09 -45.95 -6.80
N LEU A 11 30.94 -46.64 -6.03
CA LEU A 11 32.40 -46.58 -6.20
C LEU A 11 32.84 -47.08 -7.58
N ARG A 12 32.23 -48.17 -8.08
CA ARG A 12 32.49 -48.69 -9.43
C ARG A 12 32.06 -47.69 -10.52
N LYS A 13 30.86 -47.12 -10.39
CA LYS A 13 30.36 -46.10 -11.32
C LYS A 13 31.21 -44.84 -11.33
N ARG A 14 31.67 -44.39 -10.16
CA ARG A 14 32.59 -43.26 -10.04
C ARG A 14 33.95 -43.55 -10.67
N ALA A 15 34.50 -44.75 -10.47
CA ALA A 15 35.79 -45.14 -11.03
C ALA A 15 35.75 -45.24 -12.57
N ALA A 16 34.59 -45.57 -13.14
CA ALA A 16 34.37 -45.63 -14.59
C ALA A 16 33.94 -44.29 -15.22
N ALA A 17 33.53 -43.31 -14.41
CA ALA A 17 33.07 -42.01 -14.88
C ALA A 17 34.26 -41.07 -15.10
N VAL A 18 34.29 -40.43 -16.27
CA VAL A 18 35.25 -39.36 -16.57
C VAL A 18 34.56 -38.03 -16.29
N GLN A 19 35.14 -37.23 -15.40
CA GLN A 19 34.65 -35.89 -15.12
C GLN A 19 34.87 -35.01 -16.36
N GLN A 20 33.78 -34.54 -16.95
CA GLN A 20 33.88 -33.52 -17.99
C GLN A 20 34.15 -32.16 -17.32
N PRO A 21 35.13 -31.39 -17.81
CA PRO A 21 35.35 -30.05 -17.31
C PRO A 21 34.12 -29.19 -17.60
N PHE A 22 33.71 -28.38 -16.62
CA PHE A 22 32.62 -27.43 -16.84
C PHE A 22 33.06 -26.43 -17.93
N PRO A 23 32.29 -26.25 -19.02
CA PRO A 23 32.73 -25.48 -20.18
C PRO A 23 33.20 -24.06 -19.84
N ALA A 24 32.55 -23.41 -18.87
CA ALA A 24 32.85 -22.04 -18.48
C ALA A 24 33.82 -21.89 -17.29
N LEU A 25 34.51 -22.97 -16.88
CA LEU A 25 35.45 -22.94 -15.74
C LEU A 25 36.61 -21.97 -15.96
N GLY A 26 37.06 -21.81 -17.21
CA GLY A 26 38.12 -20.87 -17.57
C GLY A 26 37.71 -19.41 -17.37
N GLU A 27 36.46 -19.06 -17.72
CA GLU A 27 35.90 -17.72 -17.47
C GLU A 27 35.84 -17.44 -15.97
N LEU A 28 35.31 -18.39 -15.19
CA LEU A 28 35.21 -18.29 -13.74
C LEU A 28 36.58 -18.11 -13.08
N GLN A 29 37.61 -18.83 -13.55
CA GLN A 29 38.96 -18.70 -13.01
C GLN A 29 39.59 -17.34 -13.35
N ALA A 30 39.30 -16.78 -14.52
CA ALA A 30 39.85 -15.49 -14.96
C ALA A 30 39.27 -14.30 -14.18
N ILE A 31 38.02 -14.39 -13.72
CA ILE A 31 37.34 -13.29 -13.02
C ILE A 31 37.60 -13.24 -11.51
N VAL A 32 38.06 -14.33 -10.87
CA VAL A 32 38.19 -14.42 -9.39
C VAL A 32 38.94 -13.23 -8.79
N GLY A 33 40.00 -12.75 -9.45
CA GLY A 33 40.75 -11.58 -8.97
C GLY A 33 39.87 -10.33 -8.86
N GLN A 34 39.01 -10.10 -9.84
CA GLN A 34 38.06 -8.97 -9.84
C GLN A 34 36.93 -9.17 -8.83
N GLU A 35 36.52 -10.42 -8.56
CA GLU A 35 35.51 -10.70 -7.53
C GLU A 35 36.02 -10.36 -6.12
N ILE A 36 37.28 -10.69 -5.83
CA ILE A 36 37.93 -10.37 -4.55
C ILE A 36 38.13 -8.85 -4.45
N GLU A 37 38.58 -8.22 -5.53
CA GLU A 37 38.78 -6.77 -5.57
C GLU A 37 37.47 -6.01 -5.31
N PHE A 38 36.36 -6.46 -5.91
CA PHE A 38 35.03 -5.92 -5.63
C PHE A 38 34.71 -5.94 -4.13
N GLN A 39 34.88 -7.09 -3.46
CA GLN A 39 34.58 -7.22 -2.03
C GLN A 39 35.49 -6.32 -1.18
N SER A 40 36.78 -6.28 -1.50
CA SER A 40 37.77 -5.45 -0.80
C SER A 40 37.42 -3.96 -0.90
N ARG A 41 37.16 -3.46 -2.11
CA ARG A 41 36.81 -2.06 -2.37
C ARG A 41 35.48 -1.67 -1.76
N LEU A 42 34.47 -2.55 -1.86
CA LEU A 42 33.17 -2.32 -1.23
C LEU A 42 33.28 -2.18 0.30
N TRP A 43 34.10 -3.01 0.95
CA TRP A 43 34.36 -2.90 2.39
C TRP A 43 35.08 -1.62 2.78
N GLN A 44 35.94 -1.11 1.91
CA GLN A 44 36.64 0.16 2.11
C GLN A 44 35.77 1.37 1.77
N SER A 45 34.50 1.15 1.37
CA SER A 45 33.58 2.18 0.85
C SER A 45 34.09 2.88 -0.41
N ASP A 46 35.02 2.26 -1.15
CA ASP A 46 35.42 2.70 -2.48
C ASP A 46 34.39 2.19 -3.51
N PHE A 47 33.29 2.94 -3.64
CA PHE A 47 32.16 2.54 -4.48
C PHE A 47 32.45 2.64 -5.98
N GLU A 48 33.24 3.63 -6.41
CA GLU A 48 33.64 3.76 -7.83
C GLU A 48 34.52 2.58 -8.23
N GLY A 49 35.53 2.28 -7.41
CA GLY A 49 36.41 1.16 -7.65
C GLY A 49 35.70 -0.19 -7.54
N ALA A 50 34.73 -0.34 -6.64
CA ALA A 50 33.91 -1.56 -6.57
C ALA A 50 33.08 -1.74 -7.85
N VAL A 51 32.42 -0.69 -8.36
CA VAL A 51 31.65 -0.79 -9.61
C VAL A 51 32.56 -1.16 -10.78
N GLU A 52 33.76 -0.57 -10.88
CA GLU A 52 34.75 -0.92 -11.90
C GLU A 52 35.15 -2.41 -11.84
N ALA A 53 35.45 -2.93 -10.65
CA ALA A 53 35.78 -4.35 -10.47
C ALA A 53 34.62 -5.28 -10.88
N ALA A 54 33.38 -4.92 -10.52
CA ALA A 54 32.19 -5.66 -10.94
C ALA A 54 31.95 -5.60 -12.46
N GLU A 55 32.20 -4.45 -13.10
CA GLU A 55 32.18 -4.31 -14.57
C GLU A 55 33.26 -5.20 -15.22
N GLY A 56 34.43 -5.34 -14.59
CA GLY A 56 35.48 -6.27 -14.98
C GLY A 56 35.06 -7.74 -14.91
N VAL A 57 34.36 -8.14 -13.84
CA VAL A 57 33.77 -9.49 -13.74
C VAL A 57 32.76 -9.74 -14.85
N LEU A 58 31.86 -8.78 -15.09
CA LEU A 58 30.86 -8.87 -16.16
C LEU A 58 31.48 -8.99 -17.55
N GLY A 59 32.62 -8.34 -17.78
CA GLY A 59 33.38 -8.45 -19.03
C GLY A 59 34.00 -9.84 -19.26
N GLY A 60 34.31 -10.58 -18.20
CA GLY A 60 34.85 -11.94 -18.30
C GLY A 60 33.81 -13.05 -18.41
N LEU A 61 32.54 -12.75 -18.16
CA LEU A 61 31.43 -13.72 -18.19
C LEU A 61 30.72 -13.73 -19.54
N THR A 62 31.16 -14.52 -20.50
CA THR A 62 30.56 -14.55 -21.85
C THR A 62 29.69 -15.78 -22.11
N ASP A 63 29.91 -16.87 -21.37
CA ASP A 63 29.22 -18.14 -21.59
C ASP A 63 27.69 -18.05 -21.32
N PRO A 64 26.82 -18.56 -22.21
CA PRO A 64 25.37 -18.60 -21.99
C PRO A 64 24.93 -19.26 -20.68
N ASP A 65 25.62 -20.31 -20.23
CA ASP A 65 25.29 -21.06 -19.01
C ASP A 65 25.51 -20.23 -17.75
N LEU A 66 26.35 -19.19 -17.83
CA LEU A 66 26.62 -18.25 -16.73
C LEU A 66 25.63 -17.07 -16.67
N ARG A 67 24.52 -17.11 -17.41
CA ARG A 67 23.51 -16.02 -17.41
C ARG A 67 23.01 -15.63 -16.02
N GLY A 68 22.78 -16.61 -15.14
CA GLY A 68 22.33 -16.37 -13.77
C GLY A 68 23.39 -15.66 -12.94
N TYR A 69 24.65 -16.03 -13.15
CA TYR A 69 25.78 -15.40 -12.48
C TYR A 69 26.05 -13.98 -12.98
N ARG A 70 25.93 -13.74 -14.30
CA ARG A 70 25.90 -12.38 -14.85
C ARG A 70 24.78 -11.53 -14.25
N ALA A 71 23.58 -12.09 -14.09
CA ALA A 71 22.47 -11.37 -13.48
C ALA A 71 22.79 -10.96 -12.04
N LEU A 72 23.41 -11.85 -11.25
CA LEU A 72 23.89 -11.55 -9.90
C LEU A 72 24.94 -10.43 -9.91
N TRP A 73 25.92 -10.48 -10.81
CA TRP A 73 26.96 -9.45 -10.88
C TRP A 73 26.43 -8.09 -11.32
N HIS A 74 25.46 -8.05 -12.24
CA HIS A 74 24.75 -6.83 -12.54
C HIS A 74 23.98 -6.28 -11.33
N TYR A 75 23.40 -7.14 -10.49
CA TYR A 75 22.77 -6.70 -9.24
C TYR A 75 23.79 -6.15 -8.24
N LEU A 76 24.96 -6.79 -8.08
CA LEU A 76 26.03 -6.33 -7.20
C LEU A 76 26.63 -5.00 -7.66
N ALA A 77 26.90 -4.85 -8.96
CA ALA A 77 27.37 -3.60 -9.57
C ALA A 77 26.35 -2.47 -9.36
N GLY A 78 25.06 -2.75 -9.59
CA GLY A 78 23.98 -1.79 -9.36
C GLY A 78 23.85 -1.38 -7.90
N SER A 79 24.05 -2.31 -6.97
CA SER A 79 23.98 -2.05 -5.53
C SER A 79 25.16 -1.20 -5.05
N ALA A 80 26.38 -1.50 -5.47
CA ALA A 80 27.58 -0.70 -5.16
C ALA A 80 27.44 0.73 -5.71
N ALA A 81 26.98 0.87 -6.95
CA ALA A 81 26.73 2.16 -7.57
C ALA A 81 25.66 2.97 -6.81
N TRP A 82 24.59 2.32 -6.35
CA TRP A 82 23.55 2.95 -5.55
C TRP A 82 24.05 3.44 -4.17
N TYR A 83 24.88 2.66 -3.48
CA TYR A 83 25.53 3.10 -2.24
C TYR A 83 26.46 4.30 -2.49
N GLY A 84 27.19 4.31 -3.60
CA GLY A 84 28.03 5.43 -4.00
C GLY A 84 27.25 6.71 -4.33
N GLY A 85 26.10 6.58 -5.01
CA GLY A 85 25.16 7.69 -5.22
C GLY A 85 24.71 8.32 -3.91
N ARG A 86 24.30 7.49 -2.94
CA ARG A 86 23.94 7.94 -1.58
C ARG A 86 25.10 8.53 -0.78
N ALA A 87 26.33 8.13 -1.06
CA ALA A 87 27.53 8.73 -0.49
C ALA A 87 27.92 10.07 -1.14
N GLY A 88 27.15 10.54 -2.13
CA GLY A 88 27.33 11.85 -2.78
C GLY A 88 27.93 11.81 -4.19
N ILE A 89 28.12 10.63 -4.78
CA ILE A 89 28.71 10.46 -6.12
C ILE A 89 27.62 10.34 -7.17
N ALA A 90 27.08 11.47 -7.63
CA ALA A 90 25.92 11.53 -8.53
C ALA A 90 26.10 10.77 -9.87
N SER A 91 27.33 10.59 -10.36
CA SER A 91 27.62 9.82 -11.58
C SER A 91 27.26 8.34 -11.45
N LEU A 92 27.25 7.80 -10.23
CA LEU A 92 26.95 6.38 -9.97
C LEU A 92 25.45 6.06 -9.97
N ASP A 93 24.56 7.02 -9.75
CA ASP A 93 23.12 6.78 -9.80
C ASP A 93 22.65 6.36 -11.20
N VAL A 94 23.23 6.95 -12.23
CA VAL A 94 22.95 6.58 -13.64
C VAL A 94 23.45 5.16 -13.92
N LYS A 95 24.64 4.81 -13.42
CA LYS A 95 25.20 3.46 -13.55
C LYS A 95 24.35 2.41 -12.82
N ALA A 96 23.85 2.72 -11.63
CA ALA A 96 22.98 1.82 -10.86
C ALA A 96 21.75 1.39 -11.67
N ARG A 97 21.09 2.36 -12.32
CA ARG A 97 19.91 2.10 -13.18
C ARG A 97 20.24 1.21 -14.37
N GLY A 98 21.38 1.45 -15.03
CA GLY A 98 21.86 0.62 -16.13
C GLY A 98 22.03 -0.84 -15.70
N HIS A 99 22.76 -1.06 -14.61
CA HIS A 99 23.04 -2.39 -14.11
C HIS A 99 21.80 -3.15 -13.64
N PHE A 100 20.87 -2.53 -12.91
CA PHE A 100 19.62 -3.22 -12.53
C PHE A 100 18.76 -3.63 -13.74
N ASN A 101 18.73 -2.79 -14.80
CA ASN A 101 18.05 -3.16 -16.04
C ASN A 101 18.73 -4.34 -16.75
N HIS A 102 20.07 -4.40 -16.75
CA HIS A 102 20.82 -5.53 -17.30
C HIS A 102 20.62 -6.80 -16.47
N ALA A 103 20.59 -6.72 -15.13
CA ALA A 103 20.28 -7.85 -14.25
C ALA A 103 18.90 -8.46 -14.58
N LYS A 104 17.88 -7.60 -14.73
CA LYS A 104 16.53 -8.02 -15.14
C LYS A 104 16.52 -8.73 -16.50
N ARG A 105 17.27 -8.24 -17.48
CA ARG A 105 17.34 -8.85 -18.82
C ARG A 105 18.05 -10.20 -18.79
N ALA A 106 19.07 -10.36 -17.94
CA ALA A 106 19.84 -11.60 -17.82
C ALA A 106 19.10 -12.73 -17.09
N ALA A 107 18.14 -12.40 -16.21
CA ALA A 107 17.32 -13.37 -15.48
C ALA A 107 15.83 -12.95 -15.46
N THR A 108 15.14 -13.20 -16.58
CA THR A 108 13.72 -12.88 -16.78
C THR A 108 12.79 -13.61 -15.81
N ASP A 109 13.23 -14.75 -15.27
CA ASP A 109 12.43 -15.66 -14.45
C ASP A 109 12.48 -15.30 -12.95
N LEU A 110 13.18 -14.21 -12.58
CA LEU A 110 13.31 -13.74 -11.19
C LEU A 110 12.44 -12.49 -10.95
N PRO A 111 11.25 -12.63 -10.34
CA PRO A 111 10.31 -11.52 -10.15
C PRO A 111 10.87 -10.36 -9.32
N TRP A 112 11.81 -10.63 -8.41
CA TRP A 112 12.42 -9.60 -7.54
C TRP A 112 13.34 -8.64 -8.31
N LEU A 113 13.99 -9.08 -9.41
CA LEU A 113 14.82 -8.21 -10.25
C LEU A 113 14.00 -7.19 -11.05
N VAL A 114 12.74 -7.51 -11.36
CA VAL A 114 11.81 -6.57 -12.02
C VAL A 114 11.50 -5.38 -11.12
N LYS A 115 11.46 -5.59 -9.80
CA LYS A 115 11.21 -4.55 -8.79
C LYS A 115 12.41 -3.62 -8.61
N LEU A 116 13.63 -4.18 -8.57
CA LEU A 116 14.87 -3.40 -8.50
C LEU A 116 15.12 -2.52 -9.72
N ALA A 117 14.85 -3.01 -10.93
CA ALA A 117 14.98 -2.20 -12.14
C ALA A 117 13.99 -1.02 -12.21
N ARG A 118 12.91 -1.06 -11.41
CA ARG A 118 11.91 0.01 -11.27
C ARG A 118 12.16 0.91 -10.06
N TYR A 119 13.12 0.55 -9.20
CA TYR A 119 13.47 1.33 -8.02
C TYR A 119 14.14 2.64 -8.45
N HIS A 120 13.48 3.75 -8.19
CA HIS A 120 14.02 5.09 -8.40
C HIS A 120 14.70 5.55 -7.10
N ALA A 121 16.02 5.71 -7.14
CA ALA A 121 16.71 6.64 -6.25
C ALA A 121 16.32 8.04 -6.72
N ASP A 122 15.21 8.50 -6.15
CA ASP A 122 14.66 9.86 -6.05
C ASP A 122 13.13 9.76 -5.96
N MET A 123 12.69 9.13 -4.88
CA MET A 123 11.70 9.75 -4.04
C MET A 123 12.37 9.76 -2.68
N GLU A 124 12.77 10.92 -2.17
CA GLU A 124 12.77 11.07 -0.73
C GLU A 124 11.42 10.52 -0.26
N ALA A 125 11.42 9.40 0.48
CA ALA A 125 10.22 9.05 1.22
C ALA A 125 9.89 10.31 2.02
N PRO A 126 8.69 10.90 1.89
CA PRO A 126 8.47 12.19 2.53
C PRO A 126 8.70 11.99 4.02
N LEU A 127 9.75 12.63 4.53
CA LEU A 127 9.93 12.86 5.95
C LEU A 127 8.61 13.47 6.45
N GLY A 128 7.90 12.74 7.32
CA GLY A 128 6.70 13.27 7.99
C GLY A 128 5.33 12.74 7.53
N ARG A 129 5.23 11.64 6.76
CA ARG A 129 3.91 11.01 6.53
C ARG A 129 3.29 10.49 7.82
N SER A 130 1.98 10.68 7.97
CA SER A 130 1.25 10.24 9.16
C SER A 130 1.35 8.72 9.37
N PRO A 131 1.62 8.25 10.60
CA PRO A 131 1.56 6.82 10.94
C PRO A 131 0.22 6.17 10.58
N ARG A 132 -0.89 6.90 10.72
CA ARG A 132 -2.24 6.43 10.40
C ARG A 132 -2.35 6.10 8.91
N LEU A 133 -1.82 6.99 8.06
CA LEU A 133 -1.81 6.78 6.60
C LEU A 133 -1.00 5.54 6.24
N LEU A 134 0.20 5.36 6.80
CA LEU A 134 1.03 4.21 6.49
C LEU A 134 0.35 2.88 6.85
N ARG A 135 -0.31 2.81 8.02
CA ARG A 135 -1.08 1.63 8.43
C ARG A 135 -2.35 1.43 7.60
N GLN A 136 -3.00 2.52 7.18
CA GLN A 136 -4.13 2.48 6.28
C GLN A 136 -3.72 1.84 4.93
N ILE A 137 -2.61 2.27 4.34
CA ILE A 137 -2.07 1.69 3.10
C ILE A 137 -1.71 0.21 3.28
N GLU A 138 -1.09 -0.17 4.40
CA GLU A 138 -0.80 -1.58 4.69
C GLU A 138 -2.07 -2.44 4.73
N ARG A 139 -3.16 -1.92 5.29
CA ARG A 139 -4.46 -2.63 5.27
C ARG A 139 -5.05 -2.70 3.87
N VAL A 140 -4.89 -1.66 3.06
CA VAL A 140 -5.31 -1.67 1.65
C VAL A 140 -4.58 -2.79 0.89
N GLU A 141 -3.28 -2.99 1.11
CA GLU A 141 -2.55 -4.13 0.52
C GLU A 141 -3.20 -5.46 0.91
N GLY A 142 -3.49 -5.66 2.20
CA GLY A 142 -4.15 -6.87 2.68
C GLY A 142 -5.55 -7.08 2.09
N VAL A 143 -6.28 -6.00 1.81
CA VAL A 143 -7.56 -6.08 1.09
C VAL A 143 -7.35 -6.46 -0.38
N LEU A 144 -6.42 -5.81 -1.08
CA LEU A 144 -6.14 -6.09 -2.49
C LEU A 144 -5.61 -7.52 -2.69
N GLU A 145 -4.79 -8.02 -1.77
CA GLU A 145 -4.32 -9.40 -1.77
C GLU A 145 -5.47 -10.40 -1.62
N ARG A 146 -6.40 -10.15 -0.68
CA ARG A 146 -7.61 -10.98 -0.50
C ARG A 146 -8.55 -10.97 -1.70
N LEU A 147 -8.69 -9.82 -2.37
CA LEU A 147 -9.50 -9.69 -3.59
C LEU A 147 -8.81 -10.32 -4.81
N GLY A 148 -7.53 -10.66 -4.69
CA GLY A 148 -6.72 -11.24 -5.75
C GLY A 148 -6.25 -10.21 -6.79
N THR A 149 -5.06 -10.47 -7.34
CA THR A 149 -4.39 -9.61 -8.33
C THR A 149 -4.48 -10.14 -9.75
N VAL A 150 -4.88 -11.41 -9.93
CA VAL A 150 -4.87 -12.09 -11.24
C VAL A 150 -6.11 -11.78 -12.08
N THR A 151 -7.29 -11.64 -11.46
CA THR A 151 -8.55 -11.38 -12.18
C THR A 151 -9.29 -10.21 -11.57
N ASP A 152 -10.00 -9.43 -12.39
CA ASP A 152 -10.76 -8.26 -11.92
C ASP A 152 -12.10 -8.63 -11.26
N ARG A 153 -12.47 -9.91 -11.21
CA ARG A 153 -13.81 -10.36 -10.84
C ARG A 153 -14.22 -9.90 -9.44
N GLU A 154 -13.45 -10.23 -8.41
CA GLU A 154 -13.82 -9.92 -7.02
C GLU A 154 -13.70 -8.44 -6.70
N PHE A 155 -12.70 -7.75 -7.28
CA PHE A 155 -12.61 -6.29 -7.17
C PHE A 155 -13.80 -5.59 -7.82
N ASN A 156 -14.16 -5.96 -9.06
CA ASN A 156 -15.32 -5.39 -9.76
C ASN A 156 -16.62 -5.67 -9.02
N LYS A 157 -16.74 -6.86 -8.42
CA LYS A 157 -17.89 -7.22 -7.59
C LYS A 157 -17.96 -6.31 -6.35
N ARG A 158 -16.86 -6.18 -5.61
CA ARG A 158 -16.79 -5.32 -4.42
C ARG A 158 -17.07 -3.85 -4.75
N GLU A 159 -16.48 -3.34 -5.82
CA GLU A 159 -16.69 -1.96 -6.29
C GLU A 159 -18.17 -1.72 -6.64
N ARG A 160 -18.80 -2.66 -7.36
CA ARG A 160 -20.22 -2.58 -7.71
C ARG A 160 -21.12 -2.60 -6.47
N GLU A 161 -20.87 -3.53 -5.54
CA GLU A 161 -21.62 -3.62 -4.28
C GLU A 161 -21.57 -2.32 -3.48
N ILE A 162 -20.42 -1.62 -3.48
CA ILE A 162 -20.27 -0.32 -2.84
C ILE A 162 -21.07 0.74 -3.60
N LEU A 163 -20.86 0.89 -4.90
CA LEU A 163 -21.50 1.95 -5.69
C LEU A 163 -23.04 1.81 -5.73
N GLU A 164 -23.55 0.61 -5.99
CA GLU A 164 -24.99 0.35 -6.02
C GLU A 164 -25.62 0.50 -4.63
N GLY A 165 -24.90 0.08 -3.58
CA GLY A 165 -25.39 0.22 -2.21
C GLY A 165 -25.43 1.67 -1.73
N LEU A 166 -24.43 2.50 -2.07
CA LEU A 166 -24.44 3.94 -1.77
C LEU A 166 -25.52 4.72 -2.54
N ALA A 167 -25.99 4.19 -3.66
CA ALA A 167 -27.13 4.72 -4.39
C ALA A 167 -28.48 4.27 -3.80
N SER A 168 -28.49 3.24 -2.95
CA SER A 168 -29.70 2.64 -2.37
C SER A 168 -29.96 3.12 -0.95
N LYS A 169 -31.21 3.48 -0.63
CA LYS A 169 -31.63 3.85 0.73
C LYS A 169 -31.34 2.75 1.76
N ASN A 170 -31.64 1.50 1.43
CA ASN A 170 -31.52 0.36 2.36
C ASN A 170 -30.11 -0.26 2.34
N GLY A 171 -29.32 0.01 1.30
CA GLY A 171 -27.98 -0.53 1.13
C GLY A 171 -26.86 0.39 1.62
N PHE A 172 -27.19 1.65 1.95
CA PHE A 172 -26.22 2.73 2.15
C PHE A 172 -25.19 2.40 3.23
N GLU A 173 -25.65 2.10 4.44
CA GLU A 173 -24.78 1.87 5.60
C GLU A 173 -23.83 0.68 5.36
N GLN A 174 -24.36 -0.42 4.83
CA GLN A 174 -23.54 -1.62 4.56
C GLN A 174 -22.52 -1.37 3.44
N ALA A 175 -22.87 -0.56 2.45
CA ALA A 175 -21.94 -0.14 1.41
C ALA A 175 -20.87 0.82 1.95
N GLN A 176 -21.23 1.72 2.87
CA GLN A 176 -20.29 2.60 3.56
C GLN A 176 -19.31 1.81 4.45
N VAL A 177 -19.76 0.74 5.12
CA VAL A 177 -18.83 -0.20 5.82
C VAL A 177 -17.83 -0.80 4.83
N ARG A 178 -18.31 -1.34 3.69
CA ARG A 178 -17.45 -1.93 2.66
C ARG A 178 -16.48 -0.92 2.03
N LEU A 179 -16.91 0.34 1.91
CA LEU A 179 -16.07 1.44 1.47
C LEU A 179 -14.95 1.73 2.48
N GLY A 180 -15.28 1.83 3.77
CA GLY A 180 -14.28 2.00 4.81
C GLY A 180 -13.25 0.85 4.83
N GLU A 181 -13.72 -0.40 4.73
CA GLU A 181 -12.84 -1.58 4.65
C GLU A 181 -11.88 -1.50 3.46
N ILE A 182 -12.39 -1.23 2.25
CA ILE A 182 -11.54 -1.23 1.05
C ILE A 182 -10.54 -0.06 1.04
N LEU A 183 -10.86 1.02 1.74
CA LEU A 183 -9.96 2.15 1.98
C LEU A 183 -8.98 1.93 3.14
N GLY A 184 -8.97 0.75 3.76
CA GLY A 184 -8.01 0.41 4.83
C GLY A 184 -8.40 0.89 6.23
N PHE A 185 -9.63 1.35 6.43
CA PHE A 185 -10.15 1.60 7.79
C PHE A 185 -10.54 0.30 8.48
N HIS A 186 -10.48 0.30 9.81
CA HIS A 186 -11.28 -0.62 10.60
C HIS A 186 -12.72 -0.11 10.60
N ALA A 187 -13.51 -0.59 9.65
CA ALA A 187 -14.90 -0.23 9.52
C ALA A 187 -15.80 -1.26 10.21
N GLY A 188 -16.91 -0.79 10.80
CA GLY A 188 -17.88 -1.66 11.44
C GLY A 188 -19.25 -0.99 11.57
N LYS A 189 -20.24 -1.83 11.86
CA LYS A 189 -21.58 -1.43 12.29
C LYS A 189 -22.12 -2.43 13.31
N ARG A 190 -23.05 -2.01 14.15
CA ARG A 190 -23.86 -2.89 15.00
C ARG A 190 -25.31 -2.46 14.88
N GLU A 191 -26.21 -3.43 15.01
CA GLU A 191 -27.67 -3.22 14.93
C GLU A 191 -28.25 -3.39 16.33
N VAL A 192 -27.97 -2.43 17.22
CA VAL A 192 -28.47 -2.44 18.60
C VAL A 192 -29.06 -1.07 18.95
N ASP A 193 -29.76 -0.97 20.08
CA ASP A 193 -30.36 0.29 20.48
C ASP A 193 -29.28 1.39 20.64
N ALA A 194 -29.58 2.57 20.10
CA ALA A 194 -28.71 3.75 20.07
C ALA A 194 -27.30 3.54 19.46
N SER A 195 -27.05 2.45 18.72
CA SER A 195 -25.77 2.30 18.01
C SER A 195 -25.67 3.24 16.81
N PRO A 196 -24.44 3.67 16.45
CA PRO A 196 -24.19 4.37 15.20
C PRO A 196 -24.45 3.50 13.98
N ASP A 197 -24.65 4.17 12.84
CA ASP A 197 -24.88 3.51 11.56
C ASP A 197 -23.58 2.77 11.12
N PRO A 198 -22.60 3.42 10.47
CA PRO A 198 -21.22 2.92 10.52
C PRO A 198 -20.23 3.73 11.37
N TRP A 199 -19.06 3.14 11.63
CA TRP A 199 -17.87 3.87 12.03
C TRP A 199 -16.65 3.39 11.27
N TRP A 200 -15.68 4.29 11.07
CA TRP A 200 -14.37 4.01 10.46
C TRP A 200 -13.25 4.42 11.42
N ALA A 201 -12.36 3.50 11.77
CA ALA A 201 -11.23 3.78 12.66
C ALA A 201 -9.86 3.59 11.97
N ALA A 202 -8.96 4.54 12.20
CA ALA A 202 -7.56 4.48 11.79
C ALA A 202 -6.67 4.85 13.00
N ASP A 203 -6.21 3.85 13.76
CA ASP A 203 -5.53 4.05 15.05
C ASP A 203 -6.40 4.85 16.05
N ASP A 204 -5.92 5.98 16.54
CA ASP A 204 -6.53 6.85 17.55
C ASP A 204 -7.51 7.89 16.94
N LEU A 205 -8.14 7.59 15.81
CA LEU A 205 -9.10 8.46 15.11
C LEU A 205 -10.22 7.59 14.60
N CYS A 206 -11.43 7.99 14.97
CA CYS A 206 -12.64 7.31 14.56
C CYS A 206 -13.62 8.34 14.00
N PHE A 207 -14.08 8.09 12.78
CA PHE A 207 -15.26 8.72 12.23
C PHE A 207 -16.46 7.87 12.62
N VAL A 208 -17.44 8.48 13.28
CA VAL A 208 -18.69 7.81 13.61
C VAL A 208 -19.82 8.48 12.85
N PHE A 209 -20.54 7.70 12.07
CA PHE A 209 -21.49 8.21 11.11
C PHE A 209 -22.92 8.12 11.64
N GLU A 210 -23.71 9.09 11.20
CA GLU A 210 -25.16 9.08 11.18
C GLU A 210 -25.60 9.35 9.75
N ASP A 211 -26.26 8.38 9.13
CA ASP A 211 -26.67 8.39 7.74
C ASP A 211 -28.15 8.77 7.61
N HIS A 212 -28.39 9.88 6.91
CA HIS A 212 -29.73 10.34 6.58
C HIS A 212 -30.03 10.16 5.08
N ALA A 213 -29.54 9.09 4.47
CA ALA A 213 -29.65 8.83 3.03
C ALA A 213 -31.10 8.70 2.51
N GLY A 214 -32.03 8.36 3.40
CA GLY A 214 -33.44 8.13 3.08
C GLY A 214 -34.40 9.26 3.44
N ALA A 215 -33.90 10.49 3.62
CA ALA A 215 -34.70 11.66 3.99
C ALA A 215 -35.89 11.85 3.03
N THR A 216 -37.08 12.10 3.59
CA THR A 216 -38.31 12.34 2.82
C THR A 216 -38.65 13.82 2.67
N ASN A 217 -37.91 14.68 3.35
CA ASN A 217 -38.00 16.13 3.27
C ASN A 217 -36.59 16.73 3.37
N ASP A 218 -36.49 18.03 3.13
CA ASP A 218 -35.23 18.79 3.16
C ASP A 218 -34.96 19.40 4.56
N VAL A 219 -35.32 18.69 5.64
CA VAL A 219 -35.19 19.20 7.02
C VAL A 219 -34.69 18.12 7.97
N LEU A 220 -33.57 18.39 8.64
CA LEU A 220 -33.07 17.59 9.75
C LEU A 220 -33.88 17.84 11.03
N ASP A 221 -34.35 16.77 11.67
CA ASP A 221 -35.02 16.84 12.96
C ASP A 221 -34.07 16.78 14.16
N ALA A 222 -34.59 17.13 15.33
CA ALA A 222 -33.81 17.16 16.57
C ALA A 222 -33.43 15.75 17.08
N THR A 223 -34.17 14.71 16.69
CA THR A 223 -33.86 13.33 17.09
C THR A 223 -32.58 12.86 16.38
N LYS A 224 -32.52 13.03 15.06
CA LYS A 224 -31.37 12.68 14.23
C LYS A 224 -30.12 13.47 14.63
N ALA A 225 -30.28 14.76 14.94
CA ALA A 225 -29.17 15.57 15.46
C ALA A 225 -28.65 15.09 16.82
N ARG A 226 -29.55 14.66 17.73
CA ARG A 226 -29.15 14.06 19.02
C ARG A 226 -28.44 12.73 18.85
N GLN A 227 -28.89 11.89 17.92
CA GLN A 227 -28.23 10.62 17.60
C GLN A 227 -26.78 10.87 17.19
N ALA A 228 -26.55 11.60 16.09
CA ALA A 228 -25.21 11.96 15.62
C ALA A 228 -24.32 12.58 16.72
N PHE A 229 -24.88 13.47 17.55
CA PHE A 229 -24.16 14.08 18.68
C PHE A 229 -23.76 13.08 19.77
N SER A 230 -24.59 12.08 20.05
CA SER A 230 -24.40 11.13 21.15
C SER A 230 -23.53 9.92 20.80
N HIS A 231 -23.39 9.59 19.51
CA HIS A 231 -22.66 8.43 19.02
C HIS A 231 -21.19 8.35 19.45
N PRO A 232 -20.45 9.46 19.63
CA PRO A 232 -19.10 9.39 20.18
C PRO A 232 -19.03 8.73 21.56
N ASN A 233 -20.05 8.88 22.41
CA ASN A 233 -20.09 8.21 23.72
C ASN A 233 -20.26 6.70 23.54
N TRP A 234 -21.16 6.28 22.65
CA TRP A 234 -21.36 4.86 22.36
C TRP A 234 -20.06 4.20 21.84
N ILE A 235 -19.32 4.89 20.96
CA ILE A 235 -18.04 4.39 20.42
C ILE A 235 -17.01 4.16 21.54
N ARG A 236 -16.90 5.09 22.50
CA ARG A 236 -15.98 4.93 23.65
C ARG A 236 -16.29 3.69 24.48
N ASP A 237 -17.57 3.37 24.65
CA ASP A 237 -17.99 2.27 25.50
C ASP A 237 -17.93 0.89 24.80
N HIS A 238 -18.01 0.86 23.46
CA HIS A 238 -18.26 -0.39 22.73
C HIS A 238 -17.22 -0.78 21.68
N VAL A 239 -16.37 0.16 21.26
CA VAL A 239 -15.32 -0.05 20.26
C VAL A 239 -13.96 0.08 20.93
N ALA A 240 -13.10 -0.93 20.75
CA ALA A 240 -11.76 -0.92 21.31
C ALA A 240 -10.89 0.13 20.60
N LEU A 241 -10.77 1.31 21.22
CA LEU A 241 -9.93 2.43 20.80
C LEU A 241 -9.07 2.89 21.99
N PRO A 242 -7.92 3.55 21.75
CA PRO A 242 -7.16 4.20 22.81
C PRO A 242 -8.01 5.24 23.57
N ASP A 243 -7.76 5.41 24.87
CA ASP A 243 -8.52 6.36 25.71
C ASP A 243 -8.45 7.81 25.20
N ASN A 244 -7.34 8.18 24.56
CA ASN A 244 -7.12 9.48 23.96
C ASN A 244 -7.59 9.59 22.50
N ALA A 245 -8.34 8.59 21.98
CA ALA A 245 -8.80 8.59 20.60
C ALA A 245 -9.70 9.79 20.30
N ILE A 246 -9.46 10.40 19.15
CA ILE A 246 -10.30 11.45 18.59
C ILE A 246 -11.49 10.77 17.91
N ILE A 247 -12.70 11.05 18.38
CA ILE A 247 -13.93 10.53 17.78
C ILE A 247 -14.69 11.70 17.18
N LEU A 248 -14.79 11.71 15.85
CA LEU A 248 -15.47 12.75 15.08
C LEU A 248 -16.85 12.25 14.66
N PRO A 249 -17.95 12.81 15.18
CA PRO A 249 -19.29 12.53 14.67
C PRO A 249 -19.51 13.21 13.33
N VAL A 250 -20.04 12.45 12.36
CA VAL A 250 -20.26 12.87 10.98
C VAL A 250 -21.70 12.56 10.58
N LEU A 251 -22.45 13.59 10.22
CA LEU A 251 -23.77 13.45 9.62
C LEU A 251 -23.63 13.40 8.11
N VAL A 252 -24.06 12.30 7.48
CA VAL A 252 -24.14 12.17 6.02
C VAL A 252 -25.58 12.40 5.58
N THR A 253 -25.86 13.47 4.85
CA THR A 253 -27.26 13.86 4.62
C THR A 253 -27.51 14.57 3.28
N PRO A 254 -28.70 14.38 2.64
CA PRO A 254 -29.17 15.20 1.53
C PRO A 254 -29.79 16.53 1.97
N VAL A 255 -30.09 16.72 3.26
CA VAL A 255 -30.89 17.86 3.71
C VAL A 255 -30.03 19.11 3.87
N THR A 256 -30.62 20.25 3.59
CA THR A 256 -29.95 21.57 3.65
C THR A 256 -30.42 22.43 4.81
N LYS A 257 -31.49 22.01 5.51
CA LYS A 257 -32.07 22.74 6.65
C LYS A 257 -32.09 21.90 7.91
N ALA A 258 -32.10 22.56 9.06
CA ALA A 258 -32.29 21.93 10.37
C ALA A 258 -33.35 22.69 11.17
N LYS A 259 -34.18 21.97 11.92
CA LYS A 259 -35.09 22.60 12.89
C LYS A 259 -34.29 23.36 13.94
N SER A 260 -34.86 24.45 14.45
CA SER A 260 -34.28 25.27 15.52
C SER A 260 -33.85 24.44 16.73
N GLY A 261 -34.64 23.45 17.12
CA GLY A 261 -34.32 22.51 18.21
C GLY A 261 -33.22 21.48 17.91
N ALA A 262 -32.78 21.34 16.66
CA ALA A 262 -31.67 20.47 16.27
C ALA A 262 -30.31 21.18 16.36
N VAL A 263 -30.27 22.48 16.07
CA VAL A 263 -29.04 23.30 15.98
C VAL A 263 -28.11 23.17 17.19
N PRO A 264 -28.58 23.19 18.47
CA PRO A 264 -27.70 23.07 19.63
C PRO A 264 -26.86 21.79 19.67
N HIS A 265 -27.34 20.71 19.04
CA HIS A 265 -26.65 19.42 18.99
C HIS A 265 -25.64 19.33 17.83
N LEU A 266 -25.66 20.28 16.89
CA LEU A 266 -24.89 20.23 15.64
C LEU A 266 -23.58 21.02 15.69
N HIS A 267 -23.28 21.73 16.78
CA HIS A 267 -22.06 22.52 16.92
C HIS A 267 -20.77 21.70 16.95
N THR A 268 -20.88 20.41 17.26
CA THR A 268 -19.73 19.48 17.32
C THR A 268 -19.84 18.33 16.31
N VAL A 269 -20.86 18.37 15.44
CA VAL A 269 -21.11 17.35 14.41
C VAL A 269 -20.61 17.89 13.08
N SER A 270 -19.78 17.12 12.39
CA SER A 270 -19.35 17.46 11.02
C SER A 270 -20.42 17.02 10.03
N LEU A 271 -20.54 17.73 8.90
CA LEU A 271 -21.50 17.40 7.84
C LEU A 271 -20.76 16.98 6.58
N TRP A 272 -21.21 15.87 6.01
CA TRP A 272 -20.87 15.43 4.67
C TRP A 272 -22.14 15.38 3.83
N GLU A 273 -22.24 16.25 2.82
CA GLU A 273 -23.38 16.22 1.91
C GLU A 273 -23.39 14.89 1.16
N ILE A 274 -24.56 14.26 1.03
CA ILE A 274 -24.61 12.87 0.54
C ILE A 274 -24.13 12.73 -0.91
N ASP A 275 -24.39 13.73 -1.75
CA ASP A 275 -23.96 13.68 -3.15
C ASP A 275 -22.46 13.92 -3.28
N GLU A 276 -21.89 14.82 -2.46
CA GLU A 276 -20.42 14.97 -2.33
C GLU A 276 -19.78 13.67 -1.80
N PHE A 277 -20.42 12.99 -0.84
CA PHE A 277 -19.95 11.71 -0.30
C PHE A 277 -19.91 10.63 -1.37
N ARG A 278 -20.98 10.52 -2.18
CA ARG A 278 -21.06 9.56 -3.29
C ARG A 278 -20.03 9.85 -4.38
N GLU A 279 -19.84 11.12 -4.72
CA GLU A 279 -18.83 11.54 -5.70
C GLU A 279 -17.42 11.20 -5.21
N TRP A 280 -17.11 11.56 -3.96
CA TRP A 280 -15.84 11.22 -3.31
C TRP A 280 -15.61 9.71 -3.26
N ALA A 281 -16.61 8.92 -2.87
CA ALA A 281 -16.51 7.46 -2.84
C ALA A 281 -16.21 6.89 -4.23
N GLY A 282 -16.87 7.41 -5.27
CA GLY A 282 -16.60 7.05 -6.66
C GLY A 282 -15.16 7.37 -7.09
N GLN A 283 -14.63 8.54 -6.69
CA GLN A 283 -13.25 8.91 -6.95
C GLN A 283 -12.26 7.99 -6.20
N ALA A 284 -12.53 7.71 -4.92
CA ALA A 284 -11.70 6.86 -4.08
C ALA A 284 -11.57 5.44 -4.67
N LEU A 285 -12.68 4.87 -5.16
CA LEU A 285 -12.68 3.56 -5.83
C LEU A 285 -11.91 3.58 -7.16
N ARG A 286 -12.03 4.66 -7.96
CA ARG A 286 -11.23 4.82 -9.18
C ARG A 286 -9.74 4.87 -8.88
N THR A 287 -9.35 5.55 -7.81
CA THR A 287 -7.95 5.60 -7.35
C THR A 287 -7.44 4.23 -6.91
N LEU A 288 -8.22 3.50 -6.10
CA LEU A 288 -7.88 2.11 -5.73
C LEU A 288 -7.74 1.20 -6.95
N ARG A 289 -8.64 1.34 -7.94
CA ARG A 289 -8.57 0.59 -9.20
C ARG A 289 -7.27 0.87 -9.95
N GLN A 290 -6.79 2.12 -9.96
CA GLN A 290 -5.51 2.48 -10.58
C GLN A 290 -4.32 1.89 -9.82
N LEU A 291 -4.28 2.07 -8.49
CA LEU A 291 -3.23 1.51 -7.64
C LEU A 291 -3.16 -0.03 -7.72
N ARG A 292 -4.30 -0.70 -7.89
CA ARG A 292 -4.35 -2.15 -8.08
C ARG A 292 -3.64 -2.61 -9.34
N ARG A 293 -3.56 -1.80 -10.40
CA ARG A 293 -2.88 -2.17 -11.67
C ARG A 293 -1.37 -2.33 -11.50
N THR A 294 -0.79 -1.63 -10.54
CA THR A 294 0.64 -1.70 -10.22
C THR A 294 0.91 -2.58 -8.99
N PHE A 295 -0.12 -2.93 -8.23
CA PHE A 295 -0.01 -3.81 -7.06
C PHE A 295 0.34 -5.25 -7.47
N SER A 296 1.46 -5.75 -6.95
CA SER A 296 1.95 -7.11 -7.24
C SER A 296 1.75 -8.06 -6.06
N GLN A 297 2.18 -7.65 -4.87
CA GLN A 297 2.10 -8.41 -3.62
C GLN A 297 2.19 -7.44 -2.43
N ALA A 298 1.76 -7.89 -1.25
CA ALA A 298 1.91 -7.13 -0.02
C ALA A 298 3.38 -6.89 0.37
N GLY A 299 3.66 -5.77 1.03
CA GLY A 299 5.01 -5.42 1.50
C GLY A 299 5.89 -4.78 0.43
N ASP A 300 5.30 -4.33 -0.68
CA ASP A 300 6.03 -3.63 -1.74
C ASP A 300 6.22 -2.16 -1.36
N LEU A 301 7.42 -1.82 -0.87
CA LEU A 301 7.72 -0.48 -0.35
C LEU A 301 7.57 0.64 -1.40
N VAL A 302 7.84 0.35 -2.68
CA VAL A 302 7.69 1.32 -3.76
C VAL A 302 6.21 1.59 -3.99
N TRP A 303 5.41 0.52 -4.08
CA TRP A 303 3.96 0.63 -4.21
C TRP A 303 3.34 1.36 -3.02
N ARG A 304 3.79 1.07 -1.79
CA ARG A 304 3.31 1.78 -0.57
C ARG A 304 3.60 3.27 -0.64
N ALA A 305 4.76 3.67 -1.15
CA ALA A 305 5.12 5.08 -1.29
C ALA A 305 4.24 5.80 -2.33
N GLU A 306 3.97 5.17 -3.48
CA GLU A 306 3.07 5.65 -4.52
C GLU A 306 1.61 5.73 -4.01
N ALA A 307 1.14 4.67 -3.35
CA ALA A 307 -0.20 4.60 -2.81
C ALA A 307 -0.44 5.65 -1.72
N ALA A 308 0.53 5.87 -0.83
CA ALA A 308 0.45 6.91 0.19
C ALA A 308 0.38 8.31 -0.44
N GLU A 309 1.25 8.61 -1.42
CA GLU A 309 1.20 9.88 -2.15
C GLU A 309 -0.17 10.10 -2.80
N ARG A 310 -0.69 9.06 -3.45
CA ARG A 310 -1.97 9.14 -4.14
C ARG A 310 -3.15 9.34 -3.18
N PHE A 311 -3.13 8.67 -2.02
CA PHE A 311 -4.12 8.87 -0.97
C PHE A 311 -4.08 10.30 -0.40
N GLU A 312 -2.90 10.91 -0.30
CA GLU A 312 -2.75 12.30 0.13
C GLU A 312 -3.31 13.27 -0.93
N GLN A 313 -2.97 13.06 -2.21
CA GLN A 313 -3.44 13.87 -3.33
C GLN A 313 -4.96 13.83 -3.52
N ASP A 314 -5.55 12.63 -3.40
CA ASP A 314 -7.00 12.42 -3.57
C ASP A 314 -7.80 12.60 -2.26
N GLY A 315 -7.16 12.99 -1.15
CA GLY A 315 -7.83 13.26 0.12
C GLY A 315 -8.47 12.02 0.77
N MET A 316 -7.90 10.84 0.57
CA MET A 316 -8.42 9.55 1.07
C MET A 316 -7.79 9.12 2.41
N GLY A 317 -6.67 9.73 2.78
CA GLY A 317 -6.01 9.45 4.05
C GLY A 317 -6.83 9.92 5.25
N ALA A 318 -6.77 9.16 6.36
CA ALA A 318 -7.55 9.45 7.56
C ALA A 318 -7.38 10.90 8.07
N ASP A 319 -6.15 11.42 8.10
CA ASP A 319 -5.89 12.80 8.56
C ASP A 319 -6.40 13.86 7.58
N GLN A 320 -6.37 13.58 6.27
CA GLN A 320 -6.92 14.46 5.23
C GLN A 320 -8.44 14.55 5.37
N ILE A 321 -9.13 13.40 5.51
CA ILE A 321 -10.57 13.35 5.74
C ILE A 321 -10.93 14.09 7.03
N TYR A 322 -10.17 13.86 8.12
CA TYR A 322 -10.38 14.56 9.40
C TYR A 322 -10.23 16.06 9.26
N LYS A 323 -9.14 16.54 8.65
CA LYS A 323 -8.88 17.96 8.46
C LYS A 323 -9.98 18.62 7.63
N TRP A 324 -10.45 17.94 6.60
CA TRP A 324 -11.54 18.42 5.74
C TRP A 324 -12.88 18.48 6.48
N LEU A 325 -13.28 17.40 7.15
CA LEU A 325 -14.55 17.33 7.90
C LEU A 325 -14.59 18.27 9.09
N LYS A 326 -13.47 18.44 9.82
CA LYS A 326 -13.40 19.34 10.98
C LYS A 326 -13.73 20.80 10.61
N GLY A 327 -13.54 21.20 9.35
CA GLY A 327 -13.91 22.52 8.84
C GLY A 327 -15.39 22.66 8.46
N ARG A 328 -16.17 21.57 8.48
CA ARG A 328 -17.55 21.49 7.95
C ARG A 328 -18.54 21.20 9.07
N ILE A 329 -18.65 22.12 10.03
CA ILE A 329 -19.57 21.97 11.17
C ILE A 329 -21.03 22.11 10.71
N ALA A 330 -21.86 21.11 11.03
CA ALA A 330 -23.24 20.99 10.56
C ALA A 330 -24.10 22.22 10.92
N SER A 331 -23.92 22.81 12.11
CA SER A 331 -24.67 24.02 12.51
C SER A 331 -24.34 25.26 11.67
N GLY A 332 -23.17 25.30 11.02
CA GLY A 332 -22.76 26.40 10.16
C GLY A 332 -23.14 26.20 8.68
N ILE A 333 -23.44 24.97 8.29
CA ILE A 333 -23.79 24.61 6.91
C ILE A 333 -25.31 24.53 6.74
N LEU A 334 -26.03 23.90 7.69
CA LEU A 334 -27.48 23.75 7.61
C LEU A 334 -28.19 25.07 7.93
N GLN A 335 -29.16 25.43 7.10
CA GLN A 335 -30.01 26.59 7.36
C GLN A 335 -30.98 26.29 8.50
N SER A 336 -30.91 27.06 9.58
CA SER A 336 -31.87 26.95 10.68
C SER A 336 -33.25 27.43 10.25
N ILE A 337 -34.27 26.62 10.51
CA ILE A 337 -35.67 26.96 10.31
C ILE A 337 -36.48 26.75 11.60
N PRO A 338 -37.63 27.41 11.79
CA PRO A 338 -38.47 27.28 12.98
C PRO A 338 -38.77 25.83 13.37
#